data_AF-A0A258RY36-F1
#
_entry.id   AF-A0A258RY36-F1
#
_cell.length_a   1.000
_cell.length_b   1.000
_cell.length_c   1.000
_cell.angle_alpha   90.00
_cell.angle_beta   90.00
_cell.angle_gamma   90.00
#
_symmetry.space_group_name_H-M   'P 1'
#
loop_
_entity.id
_entity.type
_entity.pdbx_description
1 polymer ?
#
loop_
_entity_poly.entity_id
_entity_poly.type
_entity_poly.pdbx_seq_one_letter_code
_entity_poly.pdbx_strand_id
1 'polypeptide(L)' 'MTAALLRGAQVLVLVPEIALTPQLVGRFAARFKPLGAEAVVVLHSAMTARARELAWQAAQSGRARVVLGTRSAVLTPMP' A
#
# COMPACT_ATOMS: atom_id res chain seq x y z
N MET A 1 1.78 -6.82 11.49
CA MET A 1 0.76 -6.25 10.57
C MET A 1 -0.66 -6.46 11.09
N THR A 2 -1.18 -7.69 11.22
CA THR A 2 -2.60 -7.92 11.62
C THR A 2 -3.01 -7.22 12.92
N ALA A 3 -2.18 -7.27 13.96
CA ALA A 3 -2.47 -6.57 15.22
C ALA A 3 -2.55 -5.03 15.06
N ALA A 4 -1.76 -4.43 14.16
CA ALA A 4 -1.84 -3.00 13.87
C ALA A 4 -3.14 -2.67 13.11
N LEU A 5 -3.48 -3.49 12.10
CA LEU A 5 -4.71 -3.33 11.33
C LEU A 5 -5.96 -3.45 12.20
N LEU A 6 -6.00 -4.40 13.15
CA LEU A 6 -7.08 -4.56 14.11
C LEU A 6 -7.26 -3.36 15.04
N ARG A 7 -6.19 -2.59 15.28
CA ARG A 7 -6.23 -1.34 16.07
C ARG A 7 -6.59 -0.11 15.24
N GLY A 8 -7.03 -0.29 14.00
CA GLY A 8 -7.37 0.86 13.13
C GLY A 8 -6.17 1.50 12.42
N ALA A 9 -4.94 1.10 12.72
CA ALA A 9 -3.75 1.67 12.09
C ALA A 9 -3.56 1.19 10.64
N GLN A 10 -2.79 1.97 9.87
CA GLN A 10 -2.27 1.60 8.56
C GLN A 10 -0.88 0.95 8.68
N VAL A 11 -0.44 0.23 7.63
CA VAL A 11 0.87 -0.44 7.61
C VAL A 11 1.62 -0.15 6.31
N LEU A 12 2.85 0.35 6.42
CA LEU A 12 3.78 0.48 5.30
C LEU A 12 4.64 -0.77 5.22
N VAL A 13 4.72 -1.37 4.02
CA VAL A 13 5.59 -2.50 3.72
C VAL A 13 6.59 -2.05 2.67
N LEU A 14 7.83 -1.81 3.10
CA LEU A 14 8.93 -1.49 2.21
C LEU A 14 9.54 -2.77 1.65
N VAL A 15 9.64 -2.85 0.33
CA VAL A 15 10.28 -3.96 -0.38
C VAL A 15 11.37 -3.45 -1.32
N PRO A 16 12.40 -4.25 -1.60
CA PRO A 16 13.33 -3.95 -2.67
C PRO A 16 12.61 -3.74 -4.00
N GLU A 17 13.14 -2.88 -4.88
CA GLU A 17 12.51 -2.55 -6.15
C GLU A 17 12.32 -3.77 -7.05
N ILE A 18 13.32 -4.65 -7.11
CA ILE A 18 13.25 -5.93 -7.82
C ILE A 18 12.23 -6.92 -7.23
N ALA A 19 11.84 -6.74 -5.96
CA ALA A 19 10.94 -7.64 -5.25
C ALA A 19 9.47 -7.22 -5.37
N LEU A 20 9.17 -6.00 -5.85
CA LEU A 20 7.82 -5.50 -6.08
C LEU A 20 7.20 -6.13 -7.33
N THR A 21 7.03 -7.44 -7.28
CA THR A 21 6.52 -8.25 -8.39
C THR A 21 4.99 -8.29 -8.38
N PRO A 22 4.33 -8.47 -9.55
CA PRO A 22 2.88 -8.67 -9.62
C PRO A 22 2.39 -9.82 -8.72
N GLN A 23 3.20 -10.86 -8.55
CA GLN A 23 2.90 -12.00 -7.68
C GLN A 23 2.85 -11.57 -6.20
N LEU A 24 3.80 -10.75 -5.76
CA LEU A 24 3.80 -10.23 -4.39
C LEU A 24 2.58 -9.32 -4.16
N VAL A 25 2.33 -8.40 -5.09
CA VAL A 25 1.16 -7.49 -5.03
C VAL A 25 -0.14 -8.31 -4.97
N GLY A 26 -0.27 -9.32 -5.83
CA GLY A 26 -1.43 -10.21 -5.87
C GLY A 26 -1.64 -10.98 -4.56
N ARG A 27 -0.57 -11.46 -3.92
CA ARG A 27 -0.64 -12.12 -2.60
C ARG A 27 -1.17 -11.18 -1.53
N PHE A 28 -0.70 -9.93 -1.49
CA PHE A 28 -1.20 -8.93 -0.54
C PHE A 28 -2.66 -8.57 -0.81
N ALA A 29 -3.01 -8.30 -2.07
CA ALA A 29 -4.38 -7.99 -2.47
C ALA A 29 -5.35 -9.12 -2.09
N ALA A 30 -4.99 -10.38 -2.35
CA ALA A 30 -5.79 -11.53 -1.96
C ALA A 30 -5.93 -11.67 -0.43
N ARG A 31 -4.82 -11.49 0.30
CA ARG A 31 -4.79 -11.64 1.76
C ARG A 31 -5.63 -10.58 2.51
N PHE A 32 -5.74 -9.38 1.95
CA PHE A 32 -6.43 -8.24 2.57
C PHE A 32 -7.73 -7.84 1.86
N LYS A 33 -8.17 -8.60 0.86
CA LYS A 33 -9.47 -8.42 0.18
C LYS A 33 -10.66 -8.18 1.14
N PRO A 34 -10.78 -8.85 2.30
CA PRO A 34 -11.89 -8.59 3.23
C PRO A 34 -11.92 -7.17 3.82
N LEU A 35 -10.83 -6.42 3.73
CA LEU A 35 -10.75 -5.03 4.21
C LEU A 35 -11.21 -4.00 3.17
N GLY A 36 -11.57 -4.45 1.96
CA GLY A 36 -12.03 -3.59 0.86
C GLY A 36 -11.07 -3.56 -0.34
N ALA A 37 -11.58 -3.10 -1.48
CA ALA A 37 -10.84 -3.09 -2.75
C ALA A 37 -9.62 -2.16 -2.73
N GLU A 38 -9.68 -1.05 -1.98
CA GLU A 38 -8.59 -0.08 -1.84
C GLU A 38 -7.71 -0.35 -0.61
N ALA A 39 -7.95 -1.46 0.12
CA ALA A 39 -7.24 -1.74 1.35
C ALA A 39 -5.74 -1.97 1.14
N VAL A 40 -5.32 -2.36 -0.06
CA VAL A 40 -3.92 -2.48 -0.44
C VAL A 40 -3.65 -1.55 -1.61
N VAL A 41 -2.73 -0.62 -1.43
CA VAL A 41 -2.22 0.23 -2.52
C VAL A 41 -0.74 0.00 -2.73
N VAL A 42 -0.27 0.29 -3.93
CA VAL A 42 1.14 0.19 -4.30
C VAL A 42 1.67 1.58 -4.61
N LEU A 43 2.88 1.90 -4.15
CA LEU A 43 3.59 3.16 -4.42
C LEU A 43 5.05 2.89 -4.82
N HIS A 44 5.40 3.24 -6.06
CA HIS A 44 6.78 3.25 -6.56
C HIS A 44 6.97 4.31 -7.65
N SER A 45 8.23 4.55 -8.03
CA SER A 45 8.66 5.57 -8.99
C SER A 45 8.10 5.37 -10.41
N ALA A 46 8.01 4.12 -10.88
CA ALA A 46 7.56 3.78 -12.23
C ALA A 46 6.03 3.84 -12.47
N MET A 47 5.24 4.26 -11.47
CA MET A 47 3.80 4.45 -11.65
C MET A 47 3.49 5.68 -12.49
N THR A 48 2.37 5.64 -13.22
CA THR A 48 1.82 6.85 -13.83
C THR A 48 1.46 7.86 -12.74
N ALA A 49 1.53 9.16 -13.08
CA ALA A 49 1.22 10.23 -12.12
C ALA A 49 -0.17 10.06 -11.50
N ARG A 50 -1.17 9.71 -12.32
CA ARG A 50 -2.55 9.50 -11.85
C ARG A 50 -2.70 8.30 -10.93
N ALA A 51 -2.10 7.16 -11.26
CA ALA A 51 -2.16 5.97 -10.40
C ALA A 51 -1.49 6.22 -9.04
N ARG A 52 -0.34 6.91 -9.07
CA ARG A 52 0.38 7.30 -7.86
C ARG A 52 -0.43 8.28 -7.00
N GLU A 53 -1.07 9.27 -7.61
CA GLU A 53 -1.93 10.23 -6.92
C GLU A 53 -3.11 9.53 -6.22
N LEU A 54 -3.80 8.63 -6.91
CA LEU A 54 -4.92 7.86 -6.34
C LEU A 54 -4.48 7.03 -5.13
N ALA A 55 -3.35 6.31 -5.26
CA ALA A 55 -2.78 5.52 -4.17
C ALA A 55 -2.36 6.41 -2.98
N TRP A 56 -1.77 7.56 -3.26
CA TRP A 56 -1.36 8.52 -2.24
C TRP A 56 -2.55 9.13 -1.51
N GLN A 57 -3.63 9.50 -2.22
CA GLN A 57 -4.87 9.99 -1.62
C GLN A 57 -5.55 8.92 -0.76
N ALA A 58 -5.53 7.66 -1.20
CA ALA A 58 -6.05 6.54 -0.41
C ALA A 58 -5.23 6.32 0.87
N ALA A 59 -3.90 6.46 0.83
CA ALA A 59 -3.05 6.42 2.01
C ALA A 59 -3.32 7.60 2.96
N GLN A 60 -3.30 8.83 2.44
CA GLN A 60 -3.57 10.06 3.20
C GLN A 60 -4.92 10.03 3.93
N SER A 61 -5.95 9.47 3.30
CA SER A 61 -7.31 9.41 3.86
C SER A 61 -7.58 8.21 4.77
N GLY A 62 -6.58 7.35 5.01
CA GLY A 62 -6.76 6.14 5.83
C GLY A 62 -7.49 4.98 5.13
N ARG A 63 -7.96 5.18 3.89
CA ARG A 63 -8.65 4.14 3.09
C ARG A 63 -7.72 2.98 2.76
N ALA A 64 -6.48 3.27 2.40
CA ALA A 64 -5.46 2.24 2.22
C ALA A 64 -5.03 1.71 3.59
N ARG A 65 -5.29 0.43 3.86
CA ARG A 65 -4.91 -0.22 5.12
C ARG A 65 -3.46 -0.69 5.09
N VAL A 66 -2.97 -1.05 3.90
CA VAL A 66 -1.62 -1.48 3.63
C VAL A 66 -1.08 -0.71 2.43
N VAL A 67 0.08 -0.09 2.59
CA VAL A 67 0.84 0.53 1.50
C VAL A 67 2.03 -0.37 1.19
N LEU A 68 2.06 -1.00 0.02
CA LEU A 68 3.25 -1.68 -0.49
C LEU A 68 4.07 -0.69 -1.28
N GLY A 69 5.38 -0.61 -1.05
CA GLY A 69 6.19 0.31 -1.85
C GLY A 69 7.67 0.09 -1.77
N THR A 70 8.39 0.80 -2.64
CA THR A 70 9.85 0.82 -2.64
C THR A 70 10.36 2.02 -1.83
N ARG A 71 11.63 2.40 -1.99
CA ARG A 71 12.29 3.43 -1.18
C ARG A 71 11.49 4.72 -1.03
N SER A 72 10.87 5.22 -2.10
CA SER A 72 10.12 6.49 -2.07
C SER A 72 8.83 6.44 -1.25
N ALA A 73 8.26 5.25 -1.01
CA ALA A 73 7.02 5.11 -0.27
C ALA A 73 7.13 5.49 1.21
N VAL A 74 8.35 5.63 1.75
CA VAL A 74 8.59 6.15 3.11
C VAL A 74 8.03 7.56 3.33
N LEU A 75 7.84 8.34 2.26
CA LEU A 75 7.30 9.70 2.29
C LEU A 75 5.77 9.75 2.21
N THR A 76 5.11 8.59 2.24
CA THR A 76 3.65 8.52 2.12
C THR A 76 3.01 8.97 3.43
N PRO A 77 2.08 9.94 3.42
CA PRO A 77 1.36 10.34 4.63
C PRO A 77 0.41 9.22 5.05
N MET A 78 0.47 8.87 6.34
CA MET A 78 -0.31 7.80 6.94
C MET A 78 -0.77 8.24 8.34
N PRO A 79 -1.99 8.79 8.47
CA PRO A 79 -2.53 9.23 9.75
C PRO A 79 -2.87 8.10 10.73
#